data_AF-A0A944NSV0-F1
#
_entry.id   AF-A0A944NSV0-F1
#
_cell.length_a   1.000
_cell.length_b   1.000
_cell.length_c   1.000
_cell.angle_alpha   90.00
_cell.angle_beta   90.00
_cell.angle_gamma   90.00
#
_symmetry.space_group_name_H-M   'P 1'
#
loop_
_entity.id
_entity.type
_entity.pdbx_description
1 polymer ?
#
loop_
_entity_poly.entity_id
_entity_poly.type
_entity_poly.pdbx_seq_one_letter_code
_entity_poly.pdbx_strand_id
1 'polypeptide(L)'
;AECVVIHSEVEFLPMYVDQPLFSEVEMFLRGQGFLFHRFEPLKSRVIQPMLKDNDVYGEFVQAVWADAVFVRDFTRLADLAPDKLLKMACVLHDVYGSFDLVLRALMAHDALAGSDHSTTYLQGLAGEGDGPS
;
A
#
# COMPACT_ATOMS: atom_id res chain seq x y z
N ALA A 1 -16.45 -9.69 -4.51
CA ALA A 1 -15.87 -9.13 -3.27
C ALA A 1 -15.62 -7.62 -3.46
N GLU A 2 -15.92 -6.82 -2.43
CA GLU A 2 -15.82 -5.34 -2.46
C GLU A 2 -14.46 -4.76 -2.04
N CYS A 3 -13.62 -5.57 -1.38
CA CYS A 3 -12.34 -5.12 -0.88
C CYS A 3 -11.35 -4.77 -2.02
N VAL A 4 -10.79 -3.55 -1.96
CA VAL A 4 -9.83 -3.00 -2.93
C VAL A 4 -8.43 -2.76 -2.37
N VAL A 5 -8.30 -2.66 -1.04
CA VAL A 5 -7.02 -2.48 -0.35
C VAL A 5 -7.03 -3.28 0.95
N ILE A 6 -5.90 -3.88 1.29
CA ILE A 6 -5.65 -4.60 2.55
C ILE A 6 -4.43 -3.97 3.21
N HIS A 7 -4.52 -3.75 4.52
CA HIS A 7 -3.41 -3.37 5.39
C HIS A 7 -3.27 -4.47 6.44
N SER A 8 -2.09 -5.06 6.58
CA SER A 8 -1.82 -6.11 7.55
C SER A 8 -0.40 -6.04 8.05
N GLU A 9 -0.19 -6.30 9.35
CA GLU A 9 1.13 -6.64 9.87
C GLU A 9 1.61 -7.94 9.19
N VAL A 10 2.90 -7.98 8.87
CA VAL A 10 3.61 -9.11 8.26
C VAL A 10 5.01 -9.22 8.83
N GLU A 11 5.47 -10.44 9.00
CA GLU A 11 6.74 -10.73 9.65
C GLU A 11 7.75 -11.36 8.70
N PHE A 12 9.02 -11.03 8.91
CA PHE A 12 10.14 -11.57 8.15
C PHE A 12 10.88 -12.67 8.91
N LEU A 13 10.55 -12.86 10.19
CA LEU A 13 11.11 -13.85 11.10
C LEU A 13 9.97 -14.51 11.90
N PRO A 14 10.05 -15.80 12.25
CA PRO A 14 9.01 -16.47 13.03
C PRO A 14 9.08 -16.03 14.50
N MET A 15 8.25 -15.06 14.87
CA MET A 15 8.20 -14.51 16.24
C MET A 15 7.21 -15.25 17.15
N TYR A 16 6.21 -15.88 16.56
CA TYR A 16 5.14 -16.65 17.17
C TYR A 16 5.05 -18.06 16.54
N VAL A 17 4.36 -18.96 17.22
CA VAL A 17 4.18 -20.36 16.80
C VAL A 17 3.32 -20.42 15.54
N ASP A 18 3.85 -21.05 14.49
CA ASP A 18 3.17 -21.31 13.22
C ASP A 18 2.59 -20.06 12.50
N GLN A 19 3.16 -18.87 12.76
CA GLN A 19 2.76 -17.67 12.03
C GLN A 19 3.25 -17.74 10.58
N PRO A 20 2.43 -17.33 9.59
CA PRO A 20 2.90 -17.18 8.23
C PRO A 20 3.87 -16.00 8.14
N LEU A 21 4.94 -16.14 7.37
CA LEU A 21 5.84 -15.03 7.04
C LEU A 21 5.27 -14.19 5.88
N PHE A 22 5.84 -13.00 5.68
CA PHE A 22 5.46 -12.09 4.59
C PHE A 22 5.36 -12.81 3.23
N SER A 23 6.30 -13.71 2.91
CA SER A 23 6.26 -14.45 1.63
C SER A 23 5.01 -15.31 1.49
N GLU A 24 4.53 -15.91 2.57
CA GLU A 24 3.34 -16.77 2.56
C GLU A 24 2.06 -15.93 2.50
N VAL A 25 2.01 -14.85 3.28
CA VAL A 25 0.91 -13.87 3.25
C VAL A 25 0.79 -13.25 1.86
N GLU A 26 1.89 -12.78 1.30
CA GLU A 26 1.92 -12.14 -0.02
C GLU A 26 1.54 -13.13 -1.11
N MET A 27 2.06 -14.37 -1.10
CA MET A 27 1.67 -15.40 -2.06
C MET A 27 0.17 -15.70 -1.99
N PHE A 28 -0.38 -15.81 -0.78
CA PHE A 28 -1.81 -16.01 -0.57
C PHE A 28 -2.63 -14.85 -1.14
N LEU A 29 -2.30 -13.61 -0.79
CA LEU A 29 -3.02 -12.42 -1.26
C LEU A 29 -2.89 -12.21 -2.76
N ARG A 30 -1.73 -12.53 -3.34
CA ARG A 30 -1.51 -12.55 -4.79
C ARG A 30 -2.43 -13.54 -5.49
N GLY A 31 -2.58 -14.75 -4.94
CA GLY A 31 -3.55 -15.73 -5.40
C GLY A 31 -5.01 -15.23 -5.34
N GLN A 32 -5.30 -14.28 -4.44
CA GLN A 32 -6.61 -13.62 -4.33
C GLN A 32 -6.74 -12.34 -5.17
N GLY A 33 -5.78 -12.04 -6.04
CA GLY A 33 -5.80 -10.88 -6.94
C GLY A 33 -5.47 -9.56 -6.23
N PHE A 34 -4.62 -9.58 -5.23
CA PHE A 34 -4.02 -8.39 -4.63
C PHE A 34 -2.51 -8.36 -4.91
N LEU A 35 -1.98 -7.19 -5.25
CA LEU A 35 -0.56 -6.97 -5.44
C LEU A 35 0.01 -6.22 -4.25
N PHE A 36 1.22 -6.61 -3.84
CA PHE A 36 1.99 -5.84 -2.86
C PHE A 36 2.22 -4.42 -3.40
N HIS A 37 1.91 -3.41 -2.58
CA HIS A 37 2.06 -2.02 -2.93
C HIS A 37 3.24 -1.37 -2.20
N ARG A 38 3.28 -1.47 -0.86
CA ARG A 38 4.38 -0.95 -0.03
C ARG A 38 4.36 -1.49 1.39
N PHE A 39 5.44 -1.24 2.13
CA PHE A 39 5.48 -1.34 3.60
C PHE A 39 5.16 0.01 4.26
N GLU A 40 4.69 0.00 5.51
CA GLU A 40 4.25 1.21 6.22
C GLU A 40 4.30 1.12 7.77
N PRO A 41 5.42 1.37 8.47
CA PRO A 41 6.82 1.35 8.07
C PRO A 41 7.47 -0.02 8.29
N LEU A 42 8.68 -0.21 7.74
CA LEU A 42 9.52 -1.38 8.01
C LEU A 42 10.15 -1.29 9.40
N LYS A 43 9.98 -2.31 10.25
CA LYS A 43 10.57 -2.38 11.58
C LYS A 43 11.81 -3.25 11.60
N SER A 44 12.89 -2.71 12.17
CA SER A 44 14.17 -3.38 12.27
C SER A 44 14.65 -3.54 13.72
N ARG A 45 15.65 -4.39 13.92
CA ARG A 45 16.31 -4.65 15.21
C ARG A 45 17.81 -4.81 15.04
N VAL A 46 18.55 -4.59 16.13
CA VAL A 46 19.96 -4.96 16.25
C VAL A 46 20.10 -6.48 16.40
N ILE A 47 21.16 -7.06 15.83
CA ILE A 47 21.49 -8.47 16.03
C ILE A 47 22.52 -8.57 17.16
N GLN A 48 22.22 -9.40 18.16
CA GLN A 48 23.14 -9.67 19.26
C GLN A 48 24.46 -10.30 18.76
N PRO A 49 25.60 -10.04 19.43
CA PRO A 49 25.73 -9.38 20.74
C PRO A 49 25.83 -7.85 20.69
N MET A 50 25.67 -7.22 19.53
CA MET A 50 25.70 -5.76 19.43
C MET A 50 24.47 -5.15 20.10
N LEU A 51 24.65 -3.99 20.72
CA LEU A 51 23.58 -3.15 21.27
C LEU A 51 23.55 -1.83 20.52
N LYS A 52 22.37 -1.27 20.28
CA LYS A 52 22.21 0.11 19.79
C LYS A 52 21.68 0.94 20.95
N ASP A 53 22.36 2.03 21.30
CA ASP A 53 21.97 2.90 22.43
C ASP A 53 21.76 2.13 23.75
N ASN A 54 22.56 1.08 23.96
CA ASN A 54 22.45 0.15 25.09
C ASN A 54 21.11 -0.62 25.16
N ASP A 55 20.42 -0.79 24.03
CA ASP A 55 19.18 -1.55 23.89
C ASP A 55 19.36 -2.75 22.93
N VAL A 56 18.92 -3.94 23.36
CA VAL A 56 18.87 -5.17 22.55
C VAL A 56 17.73 -5.15 21.53
N TYR A 57 16.73 -4.28 21.71
CA TYR A 57 15.60 -4.08 20.81
C TYR A 57 15.72 -2.82 19.96
N GLY A 58 16.87 -2.13 20.00
CA GLY A 58 17.10 -0.92 19.23
C GLY A 58 16.99 -1.16 17.73
N GLU A 59 16.32 -0.25 17.02
CA GLU A 59 16.14 -0.35 15.56
C GLU A 59 17.47 -0.17 14.81
N PHE A 60 17.91 -1.16 14.04
CA PHE A 60 19.16 -1.09 13.27
C PHE A 60 18.97 -1.68 11.86
N VAL A 61 19.64 -2.77 11.50
CA VAL A 61 19.69 -3.28 10.12
C VAL A 61 18.74 -4.45 9.85
N GLN A 62 18.53 -5.36 10.81
CA GLN A 62 17.75 -6.58 10.57
C GLN A 62 16.26 -6.25 10.52
N ALA A 63 15.62 -6.37 9.36
CA ALA A 63 14.17 -6.30 9.24
C ALA A 63 13.51 -7.46 10.01
N VAL A 64 12.45 -7.17 10.76
CA VAL A 64 11.76 -8.15 11.62
C VAL A 64 10.29 -8.27 11.28
N TRP A 65 9.60 -7.13 11.14
CA TRP A 65 8.20 -7.06 10.72
C TRP A 65 7.91 -5.72 10.07
N ALA A 66 6.74 -5.58 9.47
CA ALA A 66 6.23 -4.33 8.95
C ALA A 66 4.72 -4.42 8.86
N ASP A 67 4.04 -3.29 8.77
CA ASP A 67 2.76 -3.30 8.07
C ASP A 67 3.00 -3.33 6.56
N ALA A 68 2.15 -4.07 5.85
CA ALA A 68 2.16 -4.17 4.40
C ALA A 68 0.78 -3.80 3.83
N VAL A 69 0.83 -3.00 2.77
CA VAL A 69 -0.34 -2.58 2.01
C VAL A 69 -0.39 -3.37 0.72
N PHE A 70 -1.53 -4.00 0.46
CA PHE A 70 -1.83 -4.71 -0.77
C PHE A 70 -3.02 -4.07 -1.46
N VAL A 71 -2.92 -3.87 -2.77
CA VAL A 71 -3.98 -3.23 -3.56
C VAL A 71 -4.49 -4.22 -4.57
N ARG A 72 -5.81 -4.25 -4.77
CA ARG A 72 -6.47 -5.06 -5.82
C ARG A 72 -5.74 -4.85 -7.14
N ASP A 73 -5.50 -5.93 -7.89
CA ASP A 73 -4.63 -5.94 -9.07
C ASP A 73 -4.85 -4.73 -9.98
N PHE A 74 -3.96 -3.76 -9.83
CA PHE A 74 -4.04 -2.50 -10.54
C PHE A 74 -3.43 -2.59 -11.93
N THR A 75 -2.86 -3.72 -12.34
CA THR A 75 -2.46 -3.94 -13.74
C THR A 75 -3.68 -4.19 -14.64
N ARG A 76 -4.85 -4.45 -14.05
CA ARG A 76 -6.10 -4.81 -14.73
C ARG A 76 -7.28 -3.92 -14.32
N LEU A 77 -7.07 -2.62 -14.15
CA LEU A 77 -8.10 -1.68 -13.66
C LEU A 77 -9.37 -1.65 -14.55
N ALA A 78 -9.24 -1.90 -15.85
CA ALA A 78 -10.38 -1.96 -16.77
C ALA A 78 -11.35 -3.11 -16.46
N ASP A 79 -10.91 -4.13 -15.71
CA ASP A 79 -11.74 -5.26 -15.28
C ASP A 79 -12.51 -4.95 -13.98
N LEU A 80 -12.25 -3.81 -13.33
CA LEU A 80 -12.94 -3.39 -12.12
C LEU A 80 -14.18 -2.57 -12.42
N ALA A 81 -15.20 -2.71 -11.57
CA ALA A 81 -16.38 -1.86 -11.65
C ALA A 81 -16.04 -0.40 -11.31
N PRO A 82 -16.69 0.60 -11.94
CA PRO A 82 -16.39 2.02 -11.71
C PRO A 82 -16.40 2.42 -10.22
N ASP A 83 -17.37 1.93 -9.44
CA ASP A 83 -17.46 2.24 -8.02
C ASP A 83 -16.23 1.77 -7.21
N LYS A 84 -15.60 0.66 -7.61
CA LYS A 84 -14.37 0.16 -6.99
C LYS A 84 -13.16 1.02 -7.32
N LEU A 85 -13.12 1.59 -8.52
CA LEU A 85 -12.05 2.50 -8.94
C LEU A 85 -12.09 3.78 -8.09
N LEU A 86 -13.28 4.32 -7.83
CA LEU A 86 -13.44 5.47 -6.92
C LEU A 86 -13.07 5.12 -5.48
N LYS A 87 -13.54 3.99 -4.94
CA LYS A 87 -13.16 3.53 -3.58
C LYS A 87 -11.64 3.36 -3.46
N MET A 88 -11.00 2.77 -4.47
CA MET A 88 -9.55 2.62 -4.54
C MET A 88 -8.85 3.98 -4.55
N ALA A 89 -9.30 4.90 -5.40
CA ALA A 89 -8.77 6.26 -5.47
C ALA A 89 -8.86 7.00 -4.12
N CYS A 90 -10.00 6.97 -3.44
CA CYS A 90 -10.15 7.61 -2.13
C CYS A 90 -9.19 7.04 -1.09
N VAL A 91 -9.15 5.71 -0.93
CA VAL A 91 -8.27 5.07 0.06
C VAL A 91 -6.79 5.36 -0.23
N LEU A 92 -6.39 5.30 -1.50
CA LEU A 92 -4.99 5.55 -1.88
C LEU A 92 -4.60 7.01 -1.73
N HIS A 93 -5.52 7.96 -1.91
CA HIS A 93 -5.28 9.37 -1.68
C HIS A 93 -5.20 9.66 -0.17
N ASP A 94 -6.28 9.38 0.55
CA ASP A 94 -6.50 9.85 1.92
C ASP A 94 -5.62 9.13 2.94
N VAL A 95 -5.35 7.84 2.72
CA VAL A 95 -4.64 6.99 3.69
C VAL A 95 -3.18 6.81 3.30
N TYR A 96 -2.91 6.63 2.01
CA TYR A 96 -1.57 6.21 1.56
C TYR A 96 -0.82 7.29 0.76
N GLY A 97 -1.46 8.36 0.29
CA GLY A 97 -0.81 9.36 -0.57
C GLY A 97 -0.21 8.79 -1.86
N SER A 98 -0.73 7.68 -2.39
CA SER A 98 -0.27 7.09 -3.68
C SER A 98 -0.95 7.79 -4.85
N PHE A 99 -0.66 9.08 -5.01
CA PHE A 99 -1.32 9.95 -5.99
C PHE A 99 -1.16 9.48 -7.44
N ASP A 100 -0.05 8.79 -7.74
CA ASP A 100 0.21 8.14 -9.03
C ASP A 100 -0.79 7.01 -9.33
N LEU A 101 -1.08 6.16 -8.34
CA LEU A 101 -2.03 5.06 -8.46
C LEU A 101 -3.48 5.57 -8.42
N VAL A 102 -3.75 6.63 -7.65
CA VAL A 102 -5.04 7.37 -7.70
C VAL A 102 -5.32 7.84 -9.12
N LEU A 103 -4.35 8.50 -9.76
CA LEU A 103 -4.52 8.99 -11.13
C LEU A 103 -4.86 7.85 -12.10
N ARG A 104 -4.16 6.71 -12.01
CA ARG A 104 -4.47 5.56 -12.86
C ARG A 104 -5.87 4.98 -12.61
N ALA A 105 -6.31 4.92 -11.35
CA ALA A 105 -7.65 4.47 -11.01
C ALA A 105 -8.73 5.40 -11.59
N LEU A 106 -8.54 6.72 -11.50
CA LEU A 106 -9.46 7.71 -12.06
C LEU A 106 -9.46 7.70 -13.59
N MET A 107 -8.31 7.52 -14.26
CA MET A 107 -8.27 7.38 -15.72
C MET A 107 -9.05 6.15 -16.19
N ALA A 108 -8.93 5.02 -15.48
CA ALA A 108 -9.72 3.83 -15.77
C ALA A 108 -11.22 4.08 -15.52
N HIS A 109 -11.57 4.83 -14.49
CA HIS A 109 -12.95 5.21 -14.21
C HIS A 109 -13.53 6.07 -15.34
N ASP A 110 -12.82 7.12 -15.74
CA ASP A 110 -13.20 8.03 -16.83
C ASP A 110 -13.44 7.26 -18.13
N ALA A 111 -12.58 6.29 -18.45
CA ALA A 111 -12.74 5.44 -19.63
C ALA A 111 -14.01 4.57 -19.60
N LEU A 112 -14.46 4.14 -18.40
CA LEU A 112 -15.63 3.27 -18.24
C LEU A 112 -16.95 4.05 -18.05
N ALA A 113 -16.89 5.21 -17.40
CA ALA A 113 -18.05 5.99 -16.98
C ALA A 113 -18.27 7.28 -17.79
N GLY A 114 -17.30 7.68 -18.63
CA GLY A 114 -17.38 8.92 -19.42
C GLY A 114 -17.24 10.20 -18.58
N SER A 115 -16.59 10.12 -17.42
CA SER A 115 -16.26 11.25 -16.55
C SER A 115 -14.91 11.90 -16.89
N ASP A 116 -14.55 12.97 -16.18
CA ASP A 116 -13.29 13.72 -16.32
C ASP A 116 -12.51 13.83 -14.98
N HIS A 117 -12.74 12.91 -14.05
CA HIS A 117 -12.20 12.95 -12.69
C HIS A 117 -10.67 12.99 -12.66
N SER A 118 -10.00 12.28 -13.55
CA SER A 118 -8.53 12.27 -13.63
C SER A 118 -7.95 13.65 -13.97
N THR A 119 -8.64 14.41 -14.83
CA THR A 119 -8.24 15.76 -15.23
C THR A 119 -8.45 16.75 -14.08
N THR A 120 -9.63 16.72 -13.45
CA THR A 120 -9.91 17.54 -12.25
C THR A 120 -8.92 17.25 -11.13
N TYR A 121 -8.61 15.98 -10.91
CA TYR A 121 -7.67 15.55 -9.87
C TYR A 121 -6.25 16.08 -10.10
N LEU A 122 -5.73 15.97 -11.33
CA LEU A 122 -4.42 16.53 -11.70
C LEU A 122 -4.36 18.04 -11.54
N GLN A 123 -5.42 18.76 -11.91
CA GLN A 123 -5.50 20.21 -11.74
C GLN A 123 -5.49 20.60 -10.25
N GLY A 124 -6.21 19.85 -9.40
CA GLY A 124 -6.19 20.05 -7.95
C GLY A 124 -4.79 19.88 -7.35
N LEU A 125 -4.10 18.79 -7.70
CA LEU A 125 -2.72 18.56 -7.25
C LEU A 125 -1.74 19.65 -7.69
N ALA A 126 -1.89 20.18 -8.91
CA ALA A 126 -1.05 21.27 -9.40
C ALA A 126 -1.33 22.61 -8.70
N GLY A 127 -2.57 22.83 -8.24
CA GLY A 127 -2.97 24.02 -7.50
C GLY A 127 -2.51 24.05 -6.04
N GLU A 128 -2.21 22.89 -5.44
CA GLU A 128 -1.69 22.78 -4.07
C GLU A 128 -0.18 23.05 -3.96
N GLY A 129 0.55 23.08 -5.08
CA GLY A 129 1.99 23.32 -5.14
C GLY A 129 2.46 24.77 -4.93
N ASP A 130 1.54 25.71 -4.68
CA ASP A 130 1.84 27.16 -4.56
C ASP A 130 1.38 27.78 -3.21
N GLY A 131 1.19 26.95 -2.16
CA GLY A 131 0.89 27.39 -0.78
C GLY A 131 2.11 27.34 0.14
N PRO A 132 2.26 28.27 1.13
CA PRO A 132 3.56 28.58 1.72
C PRO A 132 4.10 27.42 2.56
N SER A 133 5.37 27.11 2.30
CA SER A 133 6.27 26.27 3.10
C SER A 133 6.39 26.71 4.56
#